data_AF-A0A3Q9JLF3-F1
#
_entry.id   AF-A0A3Q9JLF3-F1
#
_cell.length_a   1.000
_cell.length_b   1.000
_cell.length_c   1.000
_cell.angle_alpha   90.00
_cell.angle_beta   90.00
_cell.angle_gamma   90.00
#
_symmetry.space_group_name_H-M   'P 1'
#
loop_
_entity.id
_entity.type
_entity.pdbx_description
1 polymer ?
#
loop_
_entity_poly.entity_id
_entity_poly.type
_entity_poly.pdbx_seq_one_letter_code
_entity_poly.pdbx_strand_id
1 'polypeptide(L)' 'MKQQLPENQRQRCEVWTRVMGYHRPVSAFNLGKQSEHKERQHFSEQTMTKHCSQ' A
#
# COMPACT_ATOMS: atom_id res chain seq x y z
N MET A 1 23.39 2.25 -10.78
CA MET A 1 22.61 1.31 -11.62
C MET A 1 22.04 0.23 -10.73
N LYS A 2 20.73 -0.06 -10.79
CA LYS A 2 20.13 -1.20 -10.07
C LYS A 2 20.29 -2.45 -10.95
N GLN A 3 21.09 -3.44 -10.53
CA GLN A 3 21.06 -4.77 -11.13
C GLN A 3 19.71 -5.42 -10.81
N GLN A 4 19.00 -5.87 -11.83
CA GLN A 4 17.76 -6.64 -11.68
C GLN A 4 18.09 -8.14 -11.70
N LEU A 5 17.58 -8.88 -10.72
CA LEU A 5 17.65 -10.35 -10.72
C LEU A 5 16.86 -10.93 -11.90
N PRO A 6 17.30 -12.05 -12.51
CA PRO A 6 16.54 -12.76 -13.53
C PRO A 6 15.24 -13.32 -12.95
N GLU A 7 14.17 -13.39 -13.76
CA GLU A 7 12.81 -13.68 -13.29
C GLU A 7 12.68 -15.02 -12.54
N ASN A 8 13.40 -16.04 -12.98
CA ASN A 8 13.40 -17.38 -12.36
C ASN A 8 14.03 -17.42 -10.95
N GLN A 9 14.76 -16.39 -10.56
CA GLN A 9 15.39 -16.25 -9.24
C GLN A 9 14.60 -15.31 -8.32
N ARG A 10 13.48 -14.74 -8.79
CA ARG A 10 12.66 -13.82 -7.99
C ARG A 10 11.67 -14.60 -7.13
N GLN A 11 11.59 -14.23 -5.86
CA GLN A 11 10.54 -14.67 -4.96
C GLN A 11 9.46 -13.59 -4.86
N ARG A 12 8.18 -13.99 -4.90
CA ARG A 12 7.09 -13.04 -4.61
C ARG A 12 7.14 -12.61 -3.15
N CYS A 13 7.14 -11.30 -2.93
CA CYS A 13 6.93 -10.71 -1.62
C CYS A 13 5.43 -10.61 -1.33
N GLU A 14 5.02 -11.04 -0.15
CA GLU A 14 3.66 -10.81 0.32
C GLU A 14 3.58 -9.46 1.03
N VAL A 15 2.59 -8.65 0.63
CA VAL A 15 2.32 -7.35 1.25
C VAL A 15 1.22 -7.52 2.28
N TRP A 16 1.50 -7.05 3.49
CA TRP A 16 0.56 -7.13 4.62
C TRP A 16 0.09 -5.72 4.99
N THR A 17 -1.20 -5.59 5.32
CA THR A 17 -1.78 -4.31 5.73
C THR A 17 -2.76 -4.48 6.88
N ARG A 18 -3.06 -3.39 7.58
CA ARG A 18 -3.98 -3.39 8.72
C ARG A 18 -5.43 -3.33 8.23
N VAL A 19 -6.25 -4.28 8.69
CA VAL A 19 -7.69 -4.34 8.47
C VAL A 19 -8.37 -4.40 9.84
N MET A 20 -9.14 -3.36 10.19
CA MET A 20 -9.94 -3.32 11.43
C MET A 20 -9.18 -3.72 12.71
N GLY A 21 -7.87 -3.45 12.77
CA GLY A 21 -7.06 -3.71 13.96
C GLY A 21 -5.95 -4.74 13.79
N TYR A 22 -6.09 -5.71 12.89
CA TYR A 22 -5.13 -6.82 12.69
C TYR A 22 -4.44 -6.77 11.32
N HIS A 23 -3.32 -7.48 11.18
CA HIS A 23 -2.60 -7.60 9.91
C HIS A 23 -3.20 -8.71 9.05
N ARG A 24 -3.48 -8.41 7.79
CA ARG A 24 -3.99 -9.34 6.80
C ARG A 24 -3.19 -9.19 5.50
N PRO A 25 -2.84 -10.29 4.82
CA PRO A 25 -2.16 -10.20 3.54
C PRO A 25 -3.11 -9.63 2.49
N VAL A 26 -2.59 -8.74 1.64
CA VAL A 26 -3.35 -8.08 0.57
C VAL A 26 -3.81 -9.09 -0.49
N SER A 27 -3.02 -10.16 -0.69
CA SER A 27 -3.36 -11.30 -1.56
C SER A 27 -4.70 -11.96 -1.19
N ALA A 28 -5.12 -11.89 0.08
CA ALA A 28 -6.34 -12.50 0.59
C ALA A 28 -7.58 -11.59 0.52
N PHE A 29 -7.53 -10.46 -0.21
CA PHE A 29 -8.65 -9.52 -0.30
C PHE A 29 -9.69 -10.02 -1.32
N ASN A 30 -10.96 -10.07 -0.90
CA ASN A 30 -12.08 -10.27 -1.82
C ASN A 30 -12.37 -8.97 -2.62
N LEU A 31 -13.21 -9.06 -3.65
CA LEU A 31 -13.53 -7.92 -4.53
C LEU A 31 -14.02 -6.68 -3.77
N GLY A 32 -14.89 -6.85 -2.78
CA GLY A 32 -15.39 -5.74 -1.95
C GLY A 32 -14.27 -5.04 -1.17
N LYS A 33 -13.38 -5.80 -0.53
CA LYS A 33 -12.23 -5.25 0.20
C LYS A 33 -11.20 -4.62 -0.72
N GLN A 34 -11.04 -5.11 -1.95
CA GLN A 34 -10.20 -4.46 -2.95
C GLN A 34 -10.78 -3.11 -3.38
N SER A 35 -12.09 -3.02 -3.59
CA SER A 35 -12.77 -1.74 -3.90
C SER A 35 -12.61 -0.73 -2.77
N GLU A 36 -12.97 -1.12 -1.54
CA GLU A 36 -12.82 -0.27 -0.35
C GLU A 36 -11.38 0.20 -0.16
N HIS A 37 -10.39 -0.69 -0.37
CA HIS A 37 -8.99 -0.32 -0.23
C HIS A 37 -8.54 0.72 -1.27
N LYS A 38 -9.03 0.65 -2.51
CA LYS A 38 -8.73 1.63 -3.56
C LYS A 38 -9.30 3.01 -3.27
N GLU A 39 -10.40 3.08 -2.53
CA GLU A 39 -11.07 4.34 -2.18
C GLU A 39 -10.43 5.03 -0.96
N ARG A 40 -9.51 4.35 -0.25
CA ARG A 40 -8.82 4.92 0.92
C ARG A 40 -8.01 6.15 0.52
N GLN A 41 -8.25 7.24 1.27
CA GLN A 41 -7.43 8.44 1.15
C GLN A 41 -6.20 8.33 2.03
N HIS A 42 -5.03 8.48 1.41
CA HIS A 42 -3.75 8.47 2.11
C HIS A 42 -3.34 9.88 2.49
N PHE A 43 -2.73 9.98 3.67
CA PHE A 43 -2.07 11.20 4.07
C PHE A 43 -0.90 11.50 3.12
N SER A 44 -0.80 12.74 2.65
CA SER A 44 0.32 13.24 1.86
C SER A 44 0.87 14.50 2.49
N GLU A 45 2.09 14.41 3.05
CA GLU A 45 2.76 15.51 3.75
C GLU A 45 2.92 16.76 2.87
N GLN A 46 3.22 16.57 1.58
CA GLN A 46 3.37 17.67 0.61
C GLN A 46 2.07 18.45 0.37
N THR A 47 0.92 17.87 0.70
CA THR A 47 -0.39 18.54 0.51
C THR A 47 -0.73 19.42 1.73
N MET A 48 -0.06 19.22 2.87
CA MET A 48 -0.30 19.96 4.11
C MET A 48 0.38 21.33 4.20
N THR A 49 1.29 21.67 3.29
CA THR A 49 2.04 22.94 3.33
C THR A 49 1.22 24.21 3.01
N LYS A 50 -0.10 24.11 2.83
CA LYS A 50 -0.94 25.28 2.48
C LYS A 50 -1.79 25.89 3.61
N HIS A 51 -1.74 25.39 4.85
CA HIS A 51 -2.54 25.99 5.94
C HIS A 51 -1.84 26.10 7.30
N CYS A 52 -0.62 26.61 7.30
CA CYS A 52 -0.13 27.36 8.46
C CYS A 52 0.70 28.54 7.95
N SER A 53 0.03 29.67 7.74
CA SER A 53 0.67 30.97 7.52
C SER A 53 -0.16 31.96 8.31
N GLN A 54 0.26 32.13 9.58
CA GLN A 54 -0.07 33.20 10.53
C GLN A 54 -1.54 33.39 10.93
#